data_AF-A0A2M7J028-F1
#
_entry.id   AF-A0A2M7J028-F1
#
_cell.length_a   1.000
_cell.length_b   1.000
_cell.length_c   1.000
_cell.angle_alpha   90.00
_cell.angle_beta   90.00
_cell.angle_gamma   90.00
#
_symmetry.space_group_name_H-M   'P 1'
#
loop_
_entity.id
_entity.type
_entity.pdbx_description
1 polymer ?
#
loop_
_entity_poly.entity_id
_entity_poly.type
_entity_poly.pdbx_seq_one_letter_code
_entity_poly.pdbx_strand_id
1 'polypeptide(L)'
;MARTTSLTYEQIAGAADAITVRGERVTTRSVRDELGSGSMATVLRFLQDWRNRSNRQGQAVDEMLDLAVIKAINTHIGLRVRDATASASERNAELLTEIDGLLVENEKQASTIEEQAGNIESWKTSHAAVSARVGELENTVARLTEELLGERQTGEQARIALAKAELRLEAVPRFETEVAQLRAELLQSQKEAATYHEAAAVAQARLETSVVKK
;
A
#
# COMPACT_ATOMS: atom_id res chain seq x y z
N MET A 1 -55.73 -21.65 -65.97
CA MET A 1 -56.56 -22.78 -65.48
C MET A 1 -55.64 -23.98 -65.35
N ALA A 2 -55.17 -24.35 -64.15
CA ALA A 2 -55.80 -25.21 -63.14
C ALA A 2 -54.93 -26.49 -62.99
N ARG A 3 -54.02 -26.49 -62.03
CA ARG A 3 -53.45 -27.73 -61.47
C ARG A 3 -53.77 -27.75 -59.98
N THR A 4 -54.95 -28.24 -59.64
CA THR A 4 -55.28 -28.60 -58.26
C THR A 4 -54.81 -30.04 -58.08
N THR A 5 -53.58 -30.22 -57.61
CA THR A 5 -53.12 -31.52 -57.12
C THR A 5 -53.95 -31.84 -55.87
N SER A 6 -54.87 -32.80 -55.96
CA SER A 6 -55.69 -33.20 -54.80
C SER A 6 -54.82 -34.03 -53.85
N LEU A 7 -54.45 -33.46 -52.70
CA LEU A 7 -53.76 -34.18 -51.63
C LEU A 7 -54.64 -35.28 -51.03
N THR A 8 -54.05 -36.44 -50.76
CA THR A 8 -54.73 -37.57 -50.15
C THR A 8 -54.52 -37.64 -48.63
N TYR A 9 -55.37 -38.39 -47.93
CA TYR A 9 -55.25 -38.61 -46.49
C TYR A 9 -53.90 -39.26 -46.11
N GLU A 10 -53.43 -40.24 -46.88
CA GLU A 10 -52.19 -40.98 -46.59
C GLU A 10 -50.96 -40.08 -46.63
N GLN A 11 -50.92 -39.11 -47.54
CA GLN A 11 -49.83 -38.14 -47.63
C GLN A 11 -49.78 -37.24 -46.38
N ILE A 12 -50.95 -36.85 -45.87
CA ILE A 12 -51.08 -36.00 -44.67
C ILE A 12 -50.80 -36.80 -43.39
N ALA A 13 -51.25 -38.05 -43.33
CA ALA A 13 -50.95 -38.96 -42.22
C ALA A 13 -49.45 -39.25 -42.15
N GLY A 14 -48.81 -39.59 -43.27
CA GLY A 14 -47.36 -39.84 -43.32
C GLY A 14 -46.53 -38.62 -42.92
N ALA A 15 -46.94 -37.41 -43.34
CA ALA A 15 -46.30 -36.17 -42.89
C ALA A 15 -46.50 -35.91 -41.39
N ALA A 16 -47.70 -36.17 -40.86
CA ALA A 16 -47.99 -36.05 -39.42
C ALA A 16 -47.18 -37.05 -38.58
N ASP A 17 -47.04 -38.30 -39.06
CA ASP A 17 -46.24 -39.33 -38.40
C ASP A 17 -44.75 -38.95 -38.42
N ALA A 18 -44.23 -38.44 -39.54
CA ALA A 18 -42.84 -37.98 -39.64
C ALA A 18 -42.53 -36.85 -38.65
N ILE A 19 -43.43 -35.86 -38.52
CA ILE A 19 -43.30 -34.77 -37.53
C ILE A 19 -43.36 -35.32 -36.10
N THR A 20 -44.21 -36.31 -35.84
CA THR A 20 -44.36 -36.95 -34.52
C THR A 20 -43.09 -37.71 -34.12
N VAL A 21 -42.48 -38.47 -35.05
CA VAL A 21 -41.22 -39.19 -34.81
C VAL A 21 -40.07 -38.24 -34.49
N ARG A 22 -40.08 -37.02 -35.06
CA ARG A 22 -39.11 -35.97 -34.72
C ARG A 22 -39.38 -35.26 -33.38
N GLY A 23 -40.46 -35.60 -32.68
CA GLY A 23 -40.85 -34.96 -31.42
C GLY A 23 -41.39 -33.54 -31.59
N GLU A 24 -41.73 -33.14 -32.81
CA GLU A 24 -42.23 -31.80 -33.14
C GLU A 24 -43.76 -31.73 -33.00
N ARG A 25 -44.29 -30.51 -32.78
CA ARG A 25 -45.74 -30.32 -32.66
C ARG A 25 -46.40 -30.42 -34.04
N VAL A 26 -47.20 -31.47 -34.24
CA VAL A 26 -48.02 -31.63 -35.45
C VAL A 26 -49.09 -30.54 -35.50
N THR A 27 -48.94 -29.56 -36.39
CA THR A 27 -49.89 -28.48 -36.65
C THR A 27 -50.26 -28.48 -38.13
N THR A 28 -51.42 -27.91 -38.48
CA THR A 28 -51.84 -27.78 -39.89
C THR A 28 -50.79 -27.04 -40.72
N ARG A 29 -50.06 -26.11 -40.09
CA ARG A 29 -48.96 -25.37 -40.73
C ARG A 29 -47.74 -26.24 -40.94
N SER A 30 -47.26 -26.95 -39.92
CA SER A 30 -46.08 -27.82 -40.06
C SER A 30 -46.32 -28.97 -41.05
N VAL A 31 -47.52 -29.52 -41.09
CA VAL A 31 -47.88 -30.56 -42.08
C VAL A 31 -47.95 -29.99 -43.50
N ARG A 32 -48.43 -28.75 -43.68
CA ARG A 32 -48.42 -28.09 -45.01
C ARG A 32 -47.00 -27.72 -45.45
N ASP A 33 -46.17 -27.25 -44.51
CA ASP A 33 -44.79 -26.88 -44.78
C ASP A 33 -43.97 -28.10 -45.22
N GLU A 34 -44.21 -29.27 -44.62
CA GLU A 34 -43.66 -30.57 -45.05
C GLU A 34 -44.13 -31.02 -46.44
N LEU A 35 -45.43 -30.83 -46.74
CA LEU A 35 -46.00 -31.27 -48.01
C LEU A 35 -45.78 -30.27 -49.16
N GLY A 36 -45.33 -29.05 -48.85
CA GLY A 36 -45.05 -27.96 -49.81
C GLY A 36 -46.26 -27.45 -50.61
N SER A 37 -47.44 -28.07 -50.48
CA SER A 37 -48.65 -27.73 -51.23
C SER A 37 -49.90 -28.13 -50.46
N GLY A 38 -51.05 -27.57 -50.85
CA GLY A 38 -52.36 -27.90 -50.27
C GLY A 38 -53.12 -26.73 -49.66
N SER A 39 -54.44 -26.84 -49.70
CA SER A 39 -55.32 -25.93 -48.96
C SER A 39 -55.28 -26.27 -47.48
N MET A 40 -55.12 -25.24 -46.62
CA MET A 40 -55.15 -25.39 -45.16
C MET A 40 -56.42 -26.10 -44.67
N ALA A 41 -57.56 -25.90 -45.36
CA ALA A 41 -58.82 -26.55 -44.99
C ALA A 41 -58.77 -28.08 -45.20
N THR A 42 -58.14 -28.53 -46.28
CA THR A 42 -58.01 -29.97 -46.60
C THR A 42 -57.02 -30.66 -45.65
N VAL A 43 -55.90 -29.99 -45.35
CA VAL A 43 -54.91 -30.47 -44.37
C VAL A 43 -55.54 -30.55 -42.98
N LEU A 44 -56.29 -29.52 -42.57
CA LEU A 44 -56.95 -29.51 -41.26
C LEU A 44 -57.92 -30.68 -41.09
N ARG A 45 -58.76 -30.95 -42.10
CA ARG A 45 -59.74 -32.05 -42.05
C ARG A 45 -59.06 -33.41 -41.90
N PHE A 46 -58.11 -33.72 -42.78
CA PHE A 46 -57.42 -35.01 -42.74
C PHE A 46 -56.50 -35.16 -41.53
N LEU A 47 -55.92 -34.06 -41.03
CA LEU A 47 -55.15 -34.05 -39.79
C LEU A 47 -56.05 -34.30 -38.56
N GLN A 48 -57.27 -33.74 -38.53
CA GLN A 48 -58.25 -34.05 -37.49
C GLN A 48 -58.65 -35.53 -37.51
N ASP A 49 -58.86 -36.10 -38.70
CA ASP A 49 -59.17 -37.53 -38.85
C ASP A 49 -58.01 -38.43 -38.38
N TRP A 50 -56.75 -38.06 -38.67
CA TRP A 50 -55.56 -38.74 -38.15
C TRP A 50 -55.46 -38.65 -36.63
N ARG A 51 -55.63 -37.45 -36.05
CA ARG A 51 -55.61 -37.27 -34.58
C ARG A 51 -56.66 -38.11 -33.89
N ASN A 52 -57.88 -38.15 -34.42
CA ASN A 52 -58.97 -38.93 -33.85
C ASN A 52 -58.70 -40.44 -33.87
N ARG A 53 -58.00 -40.94 -34.91
CA ARG A 53 -57.61 -42.36 -34.99
C ARG A 53 -56.44 -42.69 -34.08
N SER A 54 -55.41 -41.83 -34.01
CA SER A 54 -54.25 -41.99 -33.13
C SER A 54 -54.66 -41.98 -31.66
N ASN A 55 -55.55 -41.07 -31.26
CA ASN A 55 -56.00 -40.96 -29.86
C ASN A 55 -56.78 -42.20 -29.39
N ARG A 56 -57.56 -42.83 -30.28
CA ARG A 56 -58.26 -44.11 -29.99
C ARG A 56 -57.29 -45.28 -29.81
N GLN A 57 -56.20 -45.32 -30.57
CA GLN A 57 -55.17 -46.34 -30.41
C GLN A 57 -54.41 -46.18 -29.08
N GLY A 58 -54.14 -44.94 -28.65
CA GLY A 58 -53.53 -44.68 -27.34
C GLY A 58 -54.41 -45.11 -26.16
N GLN A 59 -55.72 -44.86 -26.24
CA GLN A 59 -56.68 -45.23 -25.19
C GLN A 59 -56.84 -46.75 -25.02
N ALA A 60 -56.80 -47.52 -26.13
CA ALA A 60 -56.93 -48.98 -26.07
C ALA A 60 -55.75 -49.67 -25.37
N VAL A 61 -54.56 -49.06 -25.40
CA VAL A 61 -53.37 -49.59 -24.70
C VAL A 61 -53.46 -49.35 -23.20
N ASP A 62 -54.05 -48.23 -22.79
CA ASP A 62 -54.18 -47.83 -21.37
C ASP A 62 -55.23 -48.68 -20.62
N GLU A 63 -56.30 -49.13 -21.30
CA GLU A 63 -57.31 -50.03 -20.72
C GLU A 63 -56.85 -51.50 -20.57
N MET A 64 -55.73 -51.90 -21.21
CA MET A 64 -55.25 -53.30 -21.23
C MET A 64 -54.19 -53.62 -20.16
N LEU A 65 -53.63 -52.62 -19.48
CA LEU A 65 -52.56 -52.83 -18.50
C LEU A 65 -53.10 -52.88 -17.07
N ASP A 66 -52.91 -54.01 -16.40
CA ASP A 66 -53.24 -54.18 -14.98
C ASP A 66 -52.49 -53.17 -14.11
N LEU A 67 -53.20 -52.49 -13.22
CA LEU A 67 -52.67 -51.52 -12.26
C LEU A 67 -51.55 -52.11 -11.39
N ALA A 68 -51.58 -53.42 -11.11
CA ALA A 68 -50.50 -54.10 -10.40
C ALA A 68 -49.18 -54.09 -11.19
N VAL A 69 -49.24 -54.23 -12.51
CA VAL A 69 -48.07 -54.18 -13.41
C VAL A 69 -47.52 -52.76 -13.47
N ILE A 70 -48.38 -51.75 -13.56
CA ILE A 70 -47.96 -50.33 -13.53
C ILE A 70 -47.23 -50.01 -12.22
N LYS A 71 -47.76 -50.45 -11.07
CA LYS A 71 -47.11 -50.29 -9.77
C LYS A 71 -45.76 -51.01 -9.69
N ALA A 72 -45.68 -52.24 -10.19
CA ALA A 72 -44.44 -53.02 -10.21
C ALA A 72 -43.36 -52.37 -11.07
N ILE A 73 -43.73 -51.89 -12.26
CA ILE A 73 -42.84 -51.14 -13.16
C ILE A 73 -42.34 -49.86 -12.49
N ASN A 74 -43.24 -49.05 -11.93
CA ASN A 74 -42.85 -47.81 -11.24
C ASN A 74 -41.95 -48.08 -10.03
N THR A 75 -42.18 -49.18 -9.30
CA THR A 75 -41.33 -49.59 -8.18
C THR A 75 -39.94 -50.00 -8.67
N HIS A 76 -39.86 -50.77 -9.76
CA HIS A 76 -38.59 -51.17 -10.36
C HIS A 76 -37.82 -49.97 -10.93
N ILE A 77 -38.49 -49.07 -11.65
CA ILE A 77 -37.91 -47.82 -12.12
C ILE A 77 -37.39 -47.00 -10.94
N GLY A 78 -38.17 -46.86 -9.86
CA GLY A 78 -37.75 -46.12 -8.67
C GLY A 78 -36.55 -46.74 -7.95
N LEU A 79 -36.39 -48.07 -7.99
CA LEU A 79 -35.19 -48.76 -7.50
C LEU A 79 -33.99 -48.51 -8.41
N ARG A 80 -34.15 -48.68 -9.73
CA ARG A 80 -33.08 -48.44 -10.72
C ARG A 80 -32.60 -47.00 -10.73
N VAL A 81 -33.51 -46.03 -10.59
CA VAL A 81 -33.16 -44.61 -10.46
C VAL A 81 -32.38 -44.39 -9.17
N ARG A 82 -32.83 -44.92 -8.03
CA ARG A 82 -32.09 -44.82 -6.77
C ARG A 82 -30.68 -45.41 -6.88
N ASP A 83 -30.53 -46.61 -7.43
CA ASP A 83 -29.24 -47.25 -7.63
C ASP A 83 -28.34 -46.42 -8.56
N ALA A 84 -28.88 -45.89 -9.66
CA ALA A 84 -28.16 -45.05 -10.59
C ALA A 84 -27.76 -43.69 -9.99
N THR A 85 -28.57 -43.13 -9.09
CA THR A 85 -28.33 -41.83 -8.45
C THR A 85 -27.58 -41.91 -7.13
N ALA A 86 -27.48 -43.09 -6.50
CA ALA A 86 -26.91 -43.25 -5.16
C ALA A 86 -25.47 -42.72 -5.08
N SER A 87 -24.61 -43.15 -6.01
CA SER A 87 -23.21 -42.70 -6.07
C SER A 87 -23.09 -41.20 -6.35
N ALA A 88 -23.96 -40.65 -7.20
CA ALA A 88 -23.98 -39.21 -7.47
C ALA A 88 -24.45 -38.40 -6.25
N SER A 89 -25.43 -38.91 -5.50
CA SER A 89 -25.93 -38.28 -4.26
C SER A 89 -24.89 -38.32 -3.15
N GLU A 90 -24.17 -39.43 -2.98
CA GLU A 90 -23.08 -39.56 -2.03
C GLU A 90 -21.93 -38.59 -2.36
N ARG A 91 -21.52 -38.56 -3.64
CA ARG A 91 -20.51 -37.60 -4.12
C ARG A 91 -20.94 -36.15 -3.89
N ASN A 92 -22.22 -35.84 -4.08
CA ASN A 92 -22.74 -34.49 -3.83
C ASN A 92 -22.65 -34.12 -2.34
N ALA A 93 -23.04 -35.04 -1.45
CA ALA A 93 -22.93 -34.83 0.00
C ALA A 93 -21.48 -34.65 0.48
N GLU A 94 -20.54 -35.42 -0.08
CA GLU A 94 -19.11 -35.25 0.17
C GLU A 94 -18.61 -33.86 -0.27
N LEU A 95 -18.96 -33.45 -1.49
CA LEU A 95 -18.56 -32.15 -2.03
C LEU A 95 -19.15 -30.99 -1.23
N LEU A 96 -20.40 -31.10 -0.78
CA LEU A 96 -21.00 -30.08 0.10
C LEU A 96 -20.24 -29.98 1.43
N THR A 97 -19.86 -31.11 2.02
CA THR A 97 -19.07 -31.14 3.26
C THR A 97 -17.67 -30.53 3.05
N GLU A 98 -17.03 -30.82 1.91
CA GLU A 98 -15.74 -30.24 1.54
C GLU A 98 -15.83 -28.73 1.33
N ILE A 99 -16.88 -28.26 0.65
CA ILE A 99 -17.14 -26.82 0.45
C ILE A 99 -17.33 -26.12 1.79
N ASP A 100 -18.13 -26.67 2.70
CA ASP A 100 -18.34 -26.09 4.03
C ASP A 100 -17.02 -26.00 4.81
N GLY A 101 -16.18 -27.04 4.74
CA GLY A 101 -14.85 -27.02 5.34
C GLY A 101 -13.94 -25.94 4.74
N LEU A 102 -13.95 -25.79 3.41
CA LEU A 102 -13.18 -24.76 2.71
C LEU A 102 -13.67 -23.34 3.04
N LEU A 103 -14.98 -23.14 3.21
CA LEU A 103 -15.55 -21.85 3.62
C LEU A 103 -15.08 -21.44 5.01
N VAL A 104 -15.16 -22.34 5.99
CA VAL A 104 -14.69 -22.07 7.36
C VAL A 104 -13.19 -21.76 7.39
N GLU A 105 -12.38 -22.52 6.66
CA GLU A 105 -10.95 -22.26 6.59
C GLU A 105 -10.64 -20.94 5.86
N ASN A 106 -11.40 -20.59 4.83
CA ASN A 106 -11.24 -19.31 4.14
C ASN A 106 -11.56 -18.12 5.05
N GLU A 107 -12.65 -18.20 5.82
CA GLU A 107 -13.01 -17.18 6.82
C GLU A 107 -11.92 -17.00 7.88
N LYS A 108 -11.35 -18.11 8.37
CA LYS A 108 -10.25 -18.09 9.33
C LYS A 108 -8.98 -17.47 8.73
N GLN A 109 -8.66 -17.80 7.48
CA GLN A 109 -7.52 -17.22 6.77
C GLN A 109 -7.72 -15.73 6.52
N ALA A 110 -8.92 -15.30 6.12
CA ALA A 110 -9.26 -13.89 5.97
C ALA A 110 -9.09 -13.12 7.27
N SER A 111 -9.59 -13.66 8.39
CA SER A 111 -9.42 -13.06 9.71
C SER A 111 -7.94 -12.94 10.11
N THR A 112 -7.13 -13.98 9.84
CA THR A 112 -5.69 -13.97 10.11
C THR A 112 -4.96 -12.92 9.26
N ILE A 113 -5.35 -12.77 7.98
CA ILE A 113 -4.78 -11.76 7.07
C ILE A 113 -5.10 -10.35 7.57
N GLU A 114 -6.33 -10.10 8.00
CA GLU A 114 -6.74 -8.81 8.56
C GLU A 114 -5.96 -8.47 9.83
N GLU A 115 -5.79 -9.43 10.74
CA GLU A 115 -4.99 -9.26 11.96
C GLU A 115 -3.52 -8.95 11.63
N GLN A 116 -2.92 -9.72 10.72
CA GLN A 116 -1.53 -9.50 10.29
C GLN A 116 -1.35 -8.15 9.60
N ALA A 117 -2.31 -7.73 8.76
CA ALA A 117 -2.28 -6.42 8.13
C ALA A 117 -2.34 -5.29 9.17
N GLY A 118 -3.22 -5.41 10.17
CA GLY A 118 -3.29 -4.48 11.29
C GLY A 118 -1.98 -4.41 12.09
N ASN A 119 -1.38 -5.57 12.39
CA ASN A 119 -0.11 -5.64 13.08
C ASN A 119 1.03 -4.97 12.28
N ILE A 120 1.11 -5.22 10.97
CA ILE A 120 2.09 -4.59 10.09
C ILE A 120 1.95 -3.07 10.10
N GLU A 121 0.73 -2.55 10.05
CA GLU A 121 0.51 -1.10 10.09
C GLU A 121 0.89 -0.49 11.44
N SER A 122 0.59 -1.18 12.55
CA SER A 122 1.05 -0.77 13.88
C SER A 122 2.58 -0.75 14.00
N TRP A 123 3.28 -1.72 13.39
CA TRP A 123 4.74 -1.78 13.41
C TRP A 123 5.36 -0.71 12.52
N LYS A 124 4.76 -0.41 11.37
CA LYS A 124 5.20 0.69 10.50
C LYS A 124 5.09 2.04 11.19
N THR A 125 3.96 2.30 11.87
CA THR A 125 3.76 3.56 12.60
C THR A 125 4.74 3.69 13.78
N SER A 126 4.93 2.62 14.55
CA SER A 126 5.94 2.58 15.63
C SER A 126 7.37 2.80 15.09
N HIS A 127 7.73 2.12 14.00
CA HIS A 127 9.03 2.28 13.36
C HIS A 127 9.25 3.71 12.87
N ALA A 128 8.25 4.32 12.23
CA ALA A 128 8.33 5.71 11.78
C ALA A 128 8.55 6.68 12.95
N ALA A 129 7.84 6.48 14.07
CA ALA A 129 8.00 7.29 15.27
C ALA A 129 9.40 7.16 15.89
N VAL A 130 9.91 5.93 16.02
CA VAL A 130 11.27 5.68 16.53
C VAL A 130 12.32 6.24 15.59
N SER A 131 12.16 6.05 14.28
CA SER A 131 13.09 6.57 13.28
C SER A 131 13.16 8.09 13.28
N ALA A 132 12.01 8.78 13.41
CA ALA A 132 11.97 10.22 13.56
C ALA A 132 12.70 10.67 14.85
N ARG A 133 12.47 9.97 15.97
CA ARG A 133 13.14 10.27 17.23
C ARG A 133 14.65 10.06 17.18
N VAL A 134 15.11 9.02 16.48
CA VAL A 134 16.55 8.80 16.24
C VAL A 134 17.14 9.96 15.44
N GLY A 135 16.49 10.38 14.36
CA GLY A 135 16.94 11.54 13.57
C GLY A 135 16.99 12.84 14.37
N GLU A 136 16.01 13.09 15.25
CA GLU A 136 16.06 14.21 16.20
C GLU A 136 17.27 14.11 17.14
N LEU A 137 17.50 12.93 17.74
CA LEU A 137 18.62 12.72 18.65
C LEU A 137 19.97 12.89 17.95
N GLU A 138 20.14 12.37 16.74
CA GLU A 138 21.35 12.55 15.94
C GLU A 138 21.64 14.04 15.67
N ASN A 139 20.63 14.81 15.29
CA ASN A 139 20.75 16.26 15.10
C ASN A 139 21.11 16.98 16.41
N THR A 140 20.50 16.59 17.53
CA THR A 140 20.85 17.18 18.84
C THR A 140 22.28 16.86 19.25
N VAL A 141 22.75 15.63 19.01
CA VAL A 141 24.14 15.24 19.29
C VAL A 141 25.09 16.05 18.42
N ALA A 142 24.83 16.19 17.13
CA ALA A 142 25.66 16.99 16.22
C ALA A 142 25.74 18.47 16.65
N ARG A 143 24.61 19.07 17.06
CA ARG A 143 24.60 20.45 17.58
C ARG A 143 25.41 20.57 18.87
N LEU A 144 25.22 19.66 19.82
CA LEU A 144 25.91 19.70 21.12
C LEU A 144 27.41 19.46 20.98
N THR A 145 27.85 18.63 20.04
CA THR A 145 29.29 18.43 19.78
C THR A 145 29.92 19.68 19.19
N GLU A 146 29.24 20.39 18.29
CA GLU A 146 29.71 21.68 17.75
C GLU A 146 29.80 22.75 18.84
N GLU A 147 28.75 22.88 19.67
CA GLU A 147 28.73 23.81 20.81
C GLU A 147 29.87 23.51 21.80
N LEU A 148 30.11 22.24 22.12
CA LEU A 148 31.19 21.82 23.02
C LEU A 148 32.58 22.14 22.42
N LEU A 149 32.77 21.95 21.12
CA LEU A 149 34.02 22.30 20.45
C LEU A 149 34.25 23.81 20.46
N GLY A 150 33.21 24.60 20.21
CA GLY A 150 33.25 26.06 20.31
C GLY A 150 33.63 26.52 21.72
N GLU A 151 32.96 25.99 22.75
CA GLU A 151 33.25 26.32 24.15
C GLU A 151 34.68 25.93 24.57
N ARG A 152 35.19 24.79 24.09
CA ARG A 152 36.58 24.39 24.34
C ARG A 152 37.57 25.37 23.71
N GLN A 153 37.31 25.83 22.49
CA GLN A 153 38.16 26.80 21.81
C GLN A 153 38.15 28.16 22.50
N THR A 154 36.97 28.66 22.90
CA THR A 154 36.87 29.94 23.62
C THR A 154 37.51 29.84 25.00
N GLY A 155 37.35 28.72 25.71
CA GLY A 155 38.01 28.45 26.97
C GLY A 155 39.53 28.43 26.86
N GLU A 156 40.08 27.79 25.83
CA GLU A 156 41.52 27.77 25.58
C GLU A 156 42.06 29.17 25.25
N GLN A 157 41.36 29.93 24.41
CA GLN A 157 41.73 31.32 24.11
C GLN A 157 41.72 32.20 25.37
N ALA A 158 40.70 32.03 26.23
CA ALA A 158 40.62 32.74 27.50
C ALA A 158 41.78 32.39 28.44
N ARG A 159 42.19 31.11 28.52
CA ARG A 159 43.36 30.67 29.30
C ARG A 159 44.66 31.27 28.78
N ILE A 160 44.88 31.29 27.47
CA ILE A 160 46.05 31.91 26.86
C ILE A 160 46.07 33.42 27.12
N ALA A 161 44.93 34.10 26.98
CA ALA A 161 44.81 35.52 27.24
C ALA A 161 45.10 35.85 28.71
N LEU A 162 44.61 35.02 29.65
CA LEU A 162 44.89 35.12 31.07
C LEU A 162 46.38 34.96 31.36
N ALA A 163 47.01 33.88 30.87
CA ALA A 163 48.44 33.64 31.06
C ALA A 163 49.31 34.78 30.51
N LYS A 164 48.91 35.37 29.36
CA LYS A 164 49.58 36.54 28.80
C LYS A 164 49.41 37.80 29.66
N ALA A 165 48.24 37.97 30.28
CA ALA A 165 47.99 39.08 31.20
C ALA A 165 48.80 38.92 32.49
N GLU A 166 48.87 37.70 33.04
CA GLU A 166 49.69 37.36 34.21
C GLU A 166 51.18 37.62 33.95
N LEU A 167 51.73 37.17 32.82
CA LEU A 167 53.13 37.43 32.44
C LEU A 167 53.44 38.94 32.33
N ARG A 168 52.49 39.73 31.79
CA ARG A 168 52.64 41.19 31.72
C ARG A 168 52.61 41.83 33.10
N LEU A 169 51.78 41.31 34.01
CA LEU A 169 51.71 41.76 35.39
C LEU A 169 53.02 41.45 36.13
N GLU A 170 53.60 40.27 35.91
CA GLU A 170 54.90 39.88 36.48
C GLU A 170 56.06 40.79 36.01
N ALA A 171 55.94 41.44 34.84
CA ALA A 171 56.93 42.40 34.36
C ALA A 171 56.82 43.79 35.02
N VAL A 172 55.71 44.10 35.68
CA VAL A 172 55.46 45.43 36.29
C VAL A 172 56.52 45.84 37.32
N PRO A 173 56.94 44.98 38.27
CA PRO A 173 57.95 45.36 39.26
C PRO A 173 59.29 45.74 38.63
N ARG A 174 59.69 45.08 37.54
CA ARG A 174 60.90 45.44 36.80
C ARG A 174 60.77 46.85 36.22
N PHE A 175 59.66 47.16 35.56
CA PHE A 175 59.41 48.51 35.06
C PHE A 175 59.36 49.56 36.17
N GLU A 176 58.77 49.23 37.33
CA GLU A 176 58.77 50.10 38.51
C GLU A 176 60.21 50.39 38.99
N THR A 177 61.08 49.37 39.01
CA THR A 177 62.49 49.56 39.37
C THR A 177 63.27 50.39 38.35
N GLU A 178 63.09 50.15 37.06
CA GLU A 178 63.74 50.92 35.99
C GLU A 178 63.27 52.39 36.03
N VAL A 179 61.98 52.65 36.26
CA VAL A 179 61.44 54.00 36.44
C VAL A 179 62.03 54.68 37.67
N ALA A 180 62.17 53.96 38.80
CA ALA A 180 62.80 54.50 40.00
C ALA A 180 64.28 54.86 39.77
N GLN A 181 65.02 54.01 39.05
CA GLN A 181 66.42 54.25 38.69
C GLN A 181 66.57 55.47 37.76
N LEU A 182 65.79 55.53 36.67
CA LEU A 182 65.82 56.67 35.75
C LEU A 182 65.46 57.99 36.44
N ARG A 183 64.54 57.97 37.40
CA ARG A 183 64.23 59.16 38.22
C ARG A 183 65.42 59.58 39.09
N ALA A 184 66.14 58.63 39.67
CA ALA A 184 67.33 58.91 40.47
C ALA A 184 68.47 59.49 39.61
N GLU A 185 68.72 58.90 38.44
CA GLU A 185 69.70 59.38 37.46
C GLU A 185 69.36 60.79 36.96
N LEU A 186 68.09 61.06 36.64
CA LEU A 186 67.63 62.38 36.22
C LEU A 186 67.86 63.42 37.32
N LEU A 187 67.53 63.09 38.58
CA LEU A 187 67.76 64.00 39.72
C LEU A 187 69.25 64.28 39.92
N GLN A 188 70.10 63.27 39.74
CA GLN A 188 71.55 63.42 39.81
C GLN A 188 72.06 64.32 38.68
N SER A 189 71.66 64.08 37.43
CA SER A 189 72.03 64.91 36.29
C SER A 189 71.58 66.37 36.46
N GLN A 190 70.39 66.61 37.01
CA GLN A 190 69.91 67.95 37.34
C GLN A 190 70.78 68.64 38.41
N LYS A 191 71.21 67.89 39.44
CA LYS A 191 72.13 68.41 40.46
C LYS A 191 73.50 68.75 39.86
N GLU A 192 74.05 67.87 39.04
CA GLU A 192 75.32 68.11 38.34
C GLU A 192 75.20 69.31 37.39
N ALA A 193 74.12 69.43 36.64
CA ALA A 193 73.86 70.60 35.81
C ALA A 193 73.76 71.89 36.63
N ALA A 194 73.13 71.84 37.82
CA ALA A 194 73.08 72.98 38.74
C ALA A 194 74.47 73.37 39.24
N THR A 195 75.31 72.41 39.66
CA THR A 195 76.68 72.71 40.12
C THR A 195 77.57 73.22 38.99
N TYR A 196 77.46 72.68 37.77
CA TYR A 196 78.15 73.23 36.60
C TYR A 196 77.66 74.63 36.26
N HIS A 197 76.36 74.89 36.35
CA HIS A 197 75.81 76.23 36.12
C HIS A 197 76.29 77.22 37.18
N GLU A 198 76.32 76.85 38.46
CA GLU A 198 76.87 77.66 39.55
C GLU A 198 78.37 77.94 39.33
N ALA A 199 79.15 76.91 38.98
CA ALA A 199 80.58 77.06 38.69
C ALA A 199 80.83 77.97 37.49
N ALA A 200 80.05 77.85 36.41
CA ALA A 200 80.12 78.71 35.25
C ALA A 200 79.74 80.17 35.60
N ALA A 201 78.69 80.37 36.39
CA ALA A 201 78.29 81.70 36.85
C ALA A 201 79.37 82.37 37.71
N VAL A 202 80.00 81.64 38.63
CA VAL A 202 81.13 82.14 39.43
C VAL A 202 82.35 82.45 38.56
N ALA A 203 82.69 81.59 37.61
CA ALA A 203 83.79 81.82 36.69
C ALA A 203 83.55 83.08 35.83
N GLN A 204 82.34 83.26 35.33
CA GLN A 204 81.95 84.45 34.57
C GLN A 204 82.01 85.72 35.42
N ALA A 205 81.51 85.70 36.65
CA ALA A 205 81.61 86.83 37.58
C ALA A 205 83.06 87.20 37.92
N ARG A 206 83.96 86.21 38.07
CA ARG A 206 85.41 86.44 38.24
C ARG A 206 86.04 87.07 37.00
N LEU A 207 85.64 86.64 35.80
CA LEU A 207 86.11 87.21 34.54
C LEU A 207 85.68 88.67 34.41
N GLU A 208 84.42 88.98 34.68
CA GLU A 208 83.89 90.35 34.68
C GLU A 208 84.62 91.25 35.70
N THR A 209 84.88 90.77 36.93
CA THR A 209 85.66 91.54 37.92
C THR A 209 87.13 91.72 37.55
N SER A 210 87.72 90.81 36.77
CA SER A 210 89.09 90.94 36.27
C SER A 210 89.21 91.93 35.10
N VAL A 211 88.14 92.10 34.31
CA VAL A 211 88.06 93.07 33.21
C VAL A 211 87.82 94.49 33.73
N VAL A 212 87.11 94.67 34.85
CA VAL A 212 86.87 95.98 35.50
C VAL A 212 88.09 96.51 36.27
N LYS A 213 89.12 95.69 36.51
CA LYS A 213 90.36 96.07 37.24
C LYS A 213 91.55 96.41 36.34
N LYS A 214 91.35 96.58 35.03
CA LYS A 214 92.32 97.18 34.10
C LYS A 214 91.87 98.59 33.73
#